data_AF-A0A7X7IBN3-F1
#
_entry.id   AF-A0A7X7IBN3-F1
#
_cell.length_a   1.000
_cell.length_b   1.000
_cell.length_c   1.000
_cell.angle_alpha   90.00
_cell.angle_beta   90.00
_cell.angle_gamma   90.00
#
_symmetry.space_group_name_H-M   'P 1'
#
loop_
_entity.id
_entity.type
_entity.pdbx_description
1 polymer ?
#
loop_
_entity_poly.entity_id
_entity_poly.type
_entity_poly.pdbx_seq_one_letter_code
_entity_poly.pdbx_strand_id
1 'polypeptide(L)'
;AHECDRAYRFGDCFMLIMIDLDDFHQVNNRYGHGVGDKILYDLARRFKTQLREIDLLARFGGDQFVMILPHTYEKGGLEVAERIRQHTAGWVFLSEEGSEARITVSVGLCSYPTDGASPPELVEVAQKALAFAKDMGGNQVQLYRDLPSRQPPGNVISLPNFGRGAIVRSLNAAVDVRDGYTHEHSRLVSELSAAIAKRIGLPTSEVTRVRVGALLHDVGKIGVPDAVLAKEGGLSPEEWDSIRRHPVLGKQIMEQAPELTDVIPLVLYHQERYDGTGYPGRLQGDEIPLGARIIAAADAYHAIRSDRPYRSGRTHREAVCEIRRCSGGQFDPRIVDTLFDVLETDERLRELLLPGSERLRSEGPPPSRAVSPAATMFSDRRA
;
A
#
# COMPACT_ATOMS: atom_id res chain seq x y z
N ALA A 1 27.06 8.62 15.98
CA ALA A 1 27.38 9.76 16.89
C ALA A 1 27.59 11.03 16.06
N HIS A 2 28.72 11.17 15.36
CA HIS A 2 29.00 12.36 14.53
C HIS A 2 27.87 12.72 13.55
N GLU A 3 27.25 11.73 12.89
CA GLU A 3 26.16 12.01 11.96
C GLU A 3 24.86 12.47 12.65
N CYS A 4 24.54 11.95 13.84
CA CYS A 4 23.42 12.45 14.64
C CYS A 4 23.65 13.91 15.06
N ASP A 5 24.87 14.24 15.51
CA ASP A 5 25.22 15.62 15.90
C ASP A 5 25.16 16.58 14.71
N ARG A 6 25.61 16.13 13.53
CA ARG A 6 25.54 16.88 12.27
C ARG A 6 24.09 17.12 11.88
N ALA A 7 23.29 16.07 11.78
CA ALA A 7 21.88 16.13 11.37
C ALA A 7 21.05 17.00 12.34
N TYR A 8 21.27 16.86 13.66
CA TYR A 8 20.61 17.69 14.67
C TYR A 8 20.92 19.19 14.49
N ARG A 9 22.20 19.55 14.25
CA ARG A 9 22.63 20.95 14.08
C ARG A 9 22.03 21.63 12.85
N PHE A 10 21.80 20.88 11.78
CA PHE A 10 21.31 21.42 10.50
C PHE A 10 19.81 21.15 10.26
N GLY A 11 19.14 20.42 11.15
CA GLY A 11 17.73 20.05 10.99
C GLY A 11 17.50 19.03 9.87
N ASP A 12 18.51 18.21 9.58
CA ASP A 12 18.52 17.23 8.49
C ASP A 12 18.10 15.83 8.95
N CYS A 13 17.80 14.97 7.98
CA CYS A 13 17.55 13.56 8.20
C CYS A 13 18.63 12.68 7.56
N PHE A 14 18.75 11.45 8.04
CA PHE A 14 19.54 10.41 7.38
C PHE A 14 18.89 9.04 7.57
N MET A 15 19.25 8.10 6.70
CA MET A 15 18.83 6.70 6.82
C MET A 15 19.99 5.85 7.35
N LEU A 16 19.70 5.01 8.34
CA LEU A 16 20.57 3.93 8.77
C LEU A 16 20.05 2.63 8.18
N ILE A 17 20.94 1.86 7.56
CA ILE A 17 20.62 0.58 6.91
C ILE A 17 21.53 -0.48 7.49
N MET A 18 20.97 -1.53 8.08
CA MET A 18 21.68 -2.72 8.51
C MET A 18 21.42 -3.86 7.55
N ILE A 19 22.48 -4.53 7.12
CA ILE A 19 22.44 -5.60 6.13
C ILE A 19 23.09 -6.83 6.74
N ASP A 20 22.48 -7.99 6.55
CA ASP A 20 23.01 -9.26 7.02
C ASP A 20 22.85 -10.33 5.93
N LEU A 21 23.87 -11.16 5.77
CA LEU A 21 23.88 -12.24 4.79
C LEU A 21 23.04 -13.43 5.28
N ASP A 22 22.04 -13.80 4.51
CA ASP A 22 21.16 -14.93 4.84
C ASP A 22 21.95 -16.25 4.76
N ASP A 23 21.75 -17.12 5.76
CA ASP A 23 22.35 -18.45 5.84
C ASP A 23 23.88 -18.51 5.67
N PHE A 24 24.61 -17.42 5.98
CA PHE A 24 26.05 -17.33 5.74
C PHE A 24 26.87 -18.41 6.45
N HIS A 25 26.43 -18.87 7.62
CA HIS A 25 27.04 -20.01 8.30
C HIS A 25 26.96 -21.31 7.47
N GLN A 26 25.88 -21.54 6.73
CA GLN A 26 25.75 -22.69 5.83
C GLN A 26 26.73 -22.59 4.66
N VAL A 27 26.95 -21.38 4.14
CA VAL A 27 27.95 -21.11 3.10
C VAL A 27 29.35 -21.43 3.62
N ASN A 28 29.70 -20.97 4.83
CA ASN A 28 30.99 -21.29 5.45
C ASN A 28 31.17 -22.79 5.68
N ASN A 29 30.14 -23.50 6.12
CA ASN A 29 30.22 -24.94 6.33
C ASN A 29 30.35 -25.73 5.02
N ARG A 30 29.73 -25.25 3.94
CA ARG A 30 29.73 -25.93 2.65
C ARG A 30 30.97 -25.66 1.82
N TYR A 31 31.48 -24.43 1.84
CA TYR A 31 32.56 -23.98 0.95
C TYR A 31 33.84 -23.57 1.70
N GLY A 32 33.82 -23.60 3.04
CA GLY A 32 34.93 -23.20 3.89
C GLY A 32 34.99 -21.69 4.17
N HIS A 33 35.62 -21.35 5.30
CA HIS A 33 35.74 -19.96 5.76
C HIS A 33 36.52 -19.06 4.79
N GLY A 34 37.52 -19.59 4.06
CA GLY A 34 38.28 -18.80 3.08
C GLY A 34 37.43 -18.31 1.91
N VAL A 35 36.47 -19.13 1.45
CA VAL A 35 35.48 -18.72 0.43
C VAL A 35 34.52 -17.69 1.02
N GLY A 36 34.07 -17.89 2.25
CA GLY A 36 33.25 -16.92 2.97
C GLY A 36 33.90 -15.53 3.06
N ASP A 37 35.18 -15.47 3.44
CA ASP A 37 35.93 -14.21 3.54
C ASP A 37 36.05 -13.49 2.19
N LYS A 38 36.27 -14.25 1.12
CA LYS A 38 36.31 -13.71 -0.24
C LYS A 38 34.96 -13.12 -0.65
N ILE A 39 33.85 -13.79 -0.29
CA ILE A 39 32.50 -13.29 -0.56
C ILE A 39 32.24 -12.00 0.20
N LEU A 40 32.61 -11.92 1.48
CA LEU A 40 32.46 -10.69 2.28
C LEU A 40 33.26 -9.52 1.68
N TYR A 41 34.49 -9.78 1.22
CA TYR A 41 35.33 -8.78 0.57
C TYR A 41 34.72 -8.30 -0.75
N ASP A 42 34.24 -9.22 -1.58
CA ASP A 42 33.60 -8.87 -2.87
C ASP A 42 32.29 -8.11 -2.66
N LEU A 43 31.48 -8.50 -1.67
CA LEU A 43 30.26 -7.76 -1.29
C LEU A 43 30.59 -6.35 -0.85
N ALA A 44 31.57 -6.16 0.05
CA ALA A 44 31.98 -4.84 0.51
C ALA A 44 32.41 -3.93 -0.65
N ARG A 45 33.16 -4.46 -1.62
CA ARG A 45 33.56 -3.70 -2.82
C ARG A 45 32.35 -3.33 -3.67
N ARG A 46 31.43 -4.26 -3.93
CA ARG A 46 30.25 -4.00 -4.77
C ARG A 46 29.28 -3.03 -4.10
N PHE A 47 29.05 -3.18 -2.79
CA PHE A 47 28.25 -2.22 -2.01
C PHE A 47 28.82 -0.81 -2.11
N LYS A 48 30.14 -0.65 -1.98
CA LYS A 48 30.79 0.65 -2.13
C LYS A 48 30.56 1.30 -3.50
N THR A 49 30.44 0.52 -4.58
CA THR A 49 30.12 1.07 -5.91
C THR A 49 28.68 1.55 -6.08
N GLN A 50 27.78 1.18 -5.17
CA GLN A 50 26.37 1.59 -5.20
C GLN A 50 26.04 2.80 -4.31
N LEU A 51 27.06 3.32 -3.62
CA LEU A 51 26.96 4.41 -2.64
C LEU A 51 27.60 5.69 -3.17
N ARG A 52 27.10 6.84 -2.71
CA ARG A 52 27.66 8.17 -2.99
C ARG A 52 28.93 8.39 -2.16
N GLU A 53 29.74 9.39 -2.52
CA GLU A 53 30.94 9.71 -1.73
C GLU A 53 30.64 10.10 -0.28
N ILE A 54 29.48 10.70 -0.02
CA ILE A 54 29.05 11.10 1.32
C ILE A 54 28.44 9.95 2.12
N ASP A 55 28.06 8.85 1.47
CA ASP A 55 27.46 7.70 2.12
C ASP A 55 28.54 6.86 2.80
N LEU A 56 28.23 6.34 3.98
CA LEU A 56 29.17 5.55 4.77
C LEU A 56 28.81 4.07 4.69
N LEU A 57 29.81 3.21 4.55
CA LEU A 57 29.70 1.76 4.65
C LEU A 57 30.72 1.24 5.65
N ALA A 58 30.26 0.45 6.62
CA ALA A 58 31.12 -0.22 7.60
C ALA A 58 30.69 -1.67 7.80
N ARG A 59 31.65 -2.53 8.17
CA ARG A 59 31.35 -3.87 8.67
C ARG A 59 30.97 -3.76 10.14
N PHE A 60 29.80 -4.26 10.50
CA PHE A 60 29.24 -4.16 11.85
C PHE A 60 29.40 -5.45 12.66
N GLY A 61 29.45 -6.61 11.97
CA GLY A 61 29.60 -7.93 12.59
C GLY A 61 30.31 -8.93 11.69
N GLY A 62 30.21 -10.21 12.02
CA GLY A 62 30.82 -11.30 11.23
C GLY A 62 30.29 -11.34 9.80
N ASP A 63 28.97 -11.28 9.65
CA ASP A 63 28.20 -11.35 8.41
C ASP A 63 27.30 -10.11 8.22
N GLN A 64 27.57 -9.04 8.96
CA GLN A 64 26.76 -7.83 8.99
C GLN A 64 27.50 -6.59 8.49
N PHE A 65 26.80 -5.79 7.70
CA PHE A 65 27.21 -4.46 7.24
C PHE A 65 26.23 -3.40 7.72
N VAL A 66 26.71 -2.18 7.90
CA VAL A 66 25.88 -1.02 8.16
C VAL A 66 26.19 0.09 7.18
N MET A 67 25.17 0.79 6.72
CA MET A 67 25.28 1.96 5.87
C MET A 67 24.57 3.15 6.51
N ILE A 68 25.15 4.33 6.32
CA ILE A 68 24.53 5.60 6.71
C ILE A 68 24.42 6.43 5.44
N LEU A 69 23.20 6.86 5.11
CA LEU A 69 22.89 7.67 3.93
C LEU A 69 22.46 9.07 4.38
N PRO A 70 23.38 10.05 4.40
CA PRO A 70 23.06 11.42 4.80
C PRO A 70 22.07 12.09 3.84
N HIS A 71 21.25 13.02 4.33
CA HIS A 71 20.26 13.78 3.55
C HIS A 71 19.35 12.90 2.69
N THR A 72 19.04 11.71 3.20
CA THR A 72 18.23 10.73 2.50
C THR A 72 16.95 10.53 3.28
N TYR A 73 15.82 10.68 2.60
CA TYR A 73 14.49 10.39 3.14
C TYR A 73 14.15 8.91 2.93
N GLU A 74 13.12 8.44 3.64
CA GLU A 74 12.69 7.04 3.68
C GLU A 74 12.59 6.38 2.29
N LYS A 75 11.93 7.04 1.33
CA LYS A 75 11.79 6.53 -0.05
C LYS A 75 13.15 6.27 -0.70
N GLY A 76 14.09 7.20 -0.57
CA GLY A 76 15.44 7.05 -1.14
C GLY A 76 16.24 5.95 -0.43
N GLY A 77 16.08 5.81 0.89
CA GLY A 77 16.71 4.73 1.66
C GLY A 77 16.21 3.35 1.22
N LEU A 78 14.89 3.21 1.04
CA LEU A 78 14.27 1.99 0.54
C LEU A 78 14.73 1.65 -0.89
N GLU A 79 14.81 2.63 -1.79
CA GLU A 79 15.32 2.43 -3.15
C GLU A 79 16.77 1.92 -3.16
N VAL A 80 17.64 2.47 -2.29
CA VAL A 80 19.04 2.01 -2.16
C VAL A 80 19.09 0.59 -1.58
N ALA A 81 18.35 0.31 -0.51
CA ALA A 81 18.31 -1.00 0.12
C ALA A 81 17.78 -2.09 -0.81
N GLU A 82 16.68 -1.82 -1.51
CA GLU A 82 16.07 -2.79 -2.44
C GLU A 82 16.98 -3.03 -3.65
N ARG A 83 17.65 -1.98 -4.15
CA ARG A 83 18.68 -2.12 -5.17
C ARG A 83 19.80 -3.05 -4.70
N ILE A 84 20.35 -2.83 -3.51
CA ILE A 84 21.42 -3.68 -2.95
C ILE A 84 20.96 -5.14 -2.83
N ARG A 85 19.75 -5.35 -2.30
CA ARG A 85 19.16 -6.69 -2.13
C ARG A 85 19.01 -7.42 -3.45
N GLN A 86 18.37 -6.79 -4.44
CA GLN A 86 18.14 -7.38 -5.76
C GLN A 86 19.45 -7.71 -6.48
N HIS A 87 20.45 -6.82 -6.42
CA HIS A 87 21.76 -7.09 -7.01
C HIS A 87 22.46 -8.25 -6.32
N THR A 88 22.42 -8.30 -4.99
CA THR A 88 23.06 -9.38 -4.22
C THR A 88 22.44 -10.73 -4.55
N ALA A 89 21.11 -10.82 -4.61
CA ALA A 89 20.39 -12.04 -5.00
C ALA A 89 20.70 -12.49 -6.45
N GLY A 90 21.07 -11.57 -7.32
CA GLY A 90 21.48 -11.85 -8.70
C GLY A 90 22.96 -12.22 -8.85
N TRP A 91 23.79 -12.05 -7.83
CA TRP A 91 25.23 -12.33 -7.92
C TRP A 91 25.53 -13.81 -7.69
N VAL A 92 26.48 -14.30 -8.49
CA VAL A 92 27.06 -15.64 -8.34
C VAL A 92 28.48 -15.49 -7.86
N PHE A 93 28.81 -16.21 -6.79
CA PHE A 93 30.15 -16.29 -6.22
C PHE A 93 30.74 -17.66 -6.57
N LEU A 94 31.98 -17.68 -7.05
CA LEU A 94 32.67 -18.92 -7.42
C LEU A 94 33.60 -19.35 -6.28
N SER A 95 33.45 -20.59 -5.82
CA SER A 95 34.43 -21.23 -4.94
C SER A 95 35.72 -21.53 -5.71
N GLU A 96 36.81 -21.80 -4.97
CA GLU A 96 38.07 -22.23 -5.59
C GLU A 96 37.95 -23.56 -6.33
N GLU A 97 36.95 -24.38 -5.97
CA GLU A 97 36.62 -25.66 -6.61
C GLU A 97 35.63 -25.50 -7.80
N GLY A 98 35.27 -24.27 -8.17
CA GLY A 98 34.37 -23.99 -9.29
C GLY A 98 32.88 -24.17 -8.99
N SER A 99 32.50 -24.32 -7.71
CA SER A 99 31.09 -24.39 -7.32
C SER A 99 30.48 -22.99 -7.25
N GLU A 100 29.28 -22.84 -7.82
CA GLU A 100 28.50 -21.61 -7.72
C GLU A 100 27.81 -21.52 -6.35
N ALA A 101 28.05 -20.42 -5.64
CA ALA A 101 27.35 -20.03 -4.42
C ALA A 101 26.49 -18.79 -4.70
N ARG A 102 25.23 -18.84 -4.27
CA ARG A 102 24.31 -17.70 -4.29
C ARG A 102 23.97 -17.32 -2.86
N ILE A 103 23.96 -16.03 -2.59
CA ILE A 103 23.66 -15.48 -1.27
C ILE A 103 22.61 -14.38 -1.43
N THR A 104 21.69 -14.34 -0.49
CA THR A 104 20.75 -13.24 -0.35
C THR A 104 21.07 -12.45 0.91
N VAL A 105 20.51 -11.25 1.02
CA VAL A 105 20.68 -10.42 2.20
C VAL A 105 19.32 -10.00 2.74
N SER A 106 19.23 -9.97 4.05
CA SER A 106 18.16 -9.29 4.77
C SER A 106 18.61 -7.89 5.14
N VAL A 107 17.69 -6.92 5.05
CA VAL A 107 18.01 -5.51 5.26
C VAL A 107 17.01 -4.87 6.22
N GLY A 108 17.49 -4.23 7.28
CA GLY A 108 16.71 -3.44 8.23
C GLY A 108 17.02 -1.95 8.11
N LEU A 109 16.00 -1.09 8.05
CA LEU A 109 16.17 0.37 7.92
C LEU A 109 15.53 1.12 9.08
N CYS A 110 16.12 2.27 9.43
CA CYS A 110 15.47 3.28 10.24
C CYS A 110 15.86 4.70 9.81
N SER A 111 15.02 5.67 10.16
CA SER A 111 15.19 7.09 9.83
C SER A 111 15.50 7.92 11.07
N TYR A 112 16.56 8.72 11.03
CA TYR A 112 16.79 9.79 12.01
C TYR A 112 16.14 11.09 11.53
N PRO A 113 15.48 11.87 12.41
CA PRO A 113 15.26 11.64 13.84
C PRO A 113 14.00 10.82 14.18
N THR A 114 13.29 10.34 13.16
CA THR A 114 11.90 9.87 13.32
C THR A 114 11.74 8.53 14.05
N ASP A 115 12.76 7.66 14.01
CA ASP A 115 12.75 6.32 14.61
C ASP A 115 13.66 6.19 15.83
N GLY A 116 14.46 7.21 16.11
CA GLY A 116 15.39 7.25 17.23
C GLY A 116 16.11 8.58 17.28
N ALA A 117 16.34 9.09 18.49
CA ALA A 117 17.00 10.37 18.71
C ALA A 117 18.49 10.22 19.08
N SER A 118 18.92 9.00 19.42
CA SER A 118 20.30 8.70 19.81
C SER A 118 20.92 7.56 18.97
N PRO A 119 22.26 7.52 18.81
CA PRO A 119 22.92 6.44 18.09
C PRO A 119 22.60 5.02 18.59
N PRO A 120 22.57 4.75 19.91
CA PRO A 120 22.21 3.42 20.42
C PRO A 120 20.77 3.01 20.04
N GLU A 121 19.81 3.94 20.14
CA GLU A 121 18.42 3.70 19.75
C GLU A 121 18.31 3.34 18.27
N LEU A 122 18.94 4.12 17.38
CA LEU A 122 18.88 3.88 15.94
C LEU A 122 19.42 2.49 15.57
N VAL A 123 20.52 2.07 16.20
CA VAL A 123 21.09 0.74 15.98
C VAL A 123 20.15 -0.35 16.48
N GLU A 124 19.62 -0.22 17.69
CA GLU A 124 18.67 -1.19 18.26
C GLU A 124 17.42 -1.36 17.37
N VAL A 125 16.91 -0.24 16.88
CA VAL A 125 15.75 -0.14 15.98
C VAL A 125 16.05 -0.78 14.62
N ALA A 126 17.19 -0.47 14.00
CA ALA A 126 17.59 -1.09 12.74
C ALA A 126 17.85 -2.60 12.88
N GLN A 127 18.41 -3.05 14.01
CA GLN A 127 18.59 -4.47 14.32
C GLN A 127 17.25 -5.20 14.46
N LYS A 128 16.25 -4.59 15.13
CA LYS A 128 14.89 -5.15 15.19
C LYS A 128 14.28 -5.30 13.80
N ALA A 129 14.50 -4.32 12.92
CA ALA A 129 14.03 -4.36 11.53
C ALA A 129 14.66 -5.52 10.76
N LEU A 130 15.98 -5.66 10.90
CA LEU A 130 16.76 -6.72 10.28
C LEU A 130 16.36 -8.12 10.79
N ALA A 131 16.17 -8.28 12.10
CA ALA A 131 15.77 -9.55 12.69
C ALA A 131 14.40 -10.01 12.16
N PHE A 132 13.45 -9.08 12.05
CA PHE A 132 12.15 -9.39 11.46
C PHE A 132 12.24 -9.77 9.98
N ALA A 133 13.09 -9.09 9.20
CA ALA A 133 13.33 -9.45 7.80
C ALA A 133 13.85 -10.89 7.67
N LYS A 134 14.69 -11.34 8.61
CA LYS A 134 15.15 -12.73 8.67
C LYS A 134 14.03 -13.70 9.06
N ASP A 135 13.25 -13.36 10.09
CA ASP A 135 12.14 -14.20 10.56
C ASP A 135 11.05 -14.41 9.49
N MET A 136 10.89 -13.45 8.58
CA MET A 136 9.96 -13.51 7.45
C MET A 136 10.50 -14.30 6.23
N GLY A 137 11.59 -15.05 6.40
CA GLY A 137 12.17 -15.92 5.36
C GLY A 137 13.36 -15.31 4.60
N GLY A 138 13.91 -14.21 5.11
CA GLY A 138 15.11 -13.56 4.54
C GLY A 138 14.86 -12.87 3.20
N ASN A 139 15.93 -12.48 2.52
CA ASN A 139 15.93 -11.86 1.19
C ASN A 139 14.89 -10.74 1.02
N GLN A 140 14.81 -9.83 1.99
CA GLN A 140 13.84 -8.73 1.99
C GLN A 140 14.36 -7.49 2.69
N VAL A 141 13.65 -6.39 2.46
CA VAL A 141 13.94 -5.08 3.06
C VAL A 141 12.81 -4.72 4.01
N GLN A 142 13.15 -4.42 5.27
CA GLN A 142 12.20 -4.05 6.30
C GLN A 142 12.54 -2.68 6.87
N LEU A 143 11.56 -1.78 6.86
CA LEU A 143 11.63 -0.53 7.60
C LEU A 143 11.15 -0.76 9.04
N TYR A 144 11.85 -0.17 10.01
CA TYR A 144 11.50 -0.30 11.43
C TYR A 144 10.06 0.14 11.73
N ARG A 145 9.59 1.21 11.09
CA ARG A 145 8.24 1.75 11.28
C ARG A 145 7.15 0.78 10.88
N ASP A 146 7.49 -0.14 9.98
CA ASP A 146 6.60 -1.19 9.52
C ASP A 146 6.67 -2.46 10.39
N LEU A 147 7.51 -2.48 11.43
CA LEU A 147 7.60 -3.61 12.35
C LEU A 147 6.42 -3.69 13.32
N PRO A 148 5.96 -4.91 13.64
CA PRO A 148 5.05 -5.13 14.74
C PRO A 148 5.78 -4.95 16.09
N SER A 149 5.24 -4.09 16.97
CA SER A 149 5.87 -3.76 18.27
C SER A 149 5.74 -4.90 19.29
N ARG A 150 6.81 -5.26 20.01
CA ARG A 150 6.79 -6.32 21.05
C ARG A 150 7.56 -5.89 22.32
N GLN A 151 6.97 -6.06 23.50
CA GLN A 151 7.64 -5.93 24.81
C GLN A 151 7.22 -7.11 25.73
N PRO A 152 8.13 -7.74 26.52
CA PRO A 152 7.80 -8.79 27.50
C PRO A 152 8.26 -8.45 28.95
N PRO A 153 8.08 -9.30 30.00
CA PRO A 153 7.13 -10.41 30.23
C PRO A 153 6.36 -10.32 31.59
N GLY A 154 5.25 -11.07 31.73
CA GLY A 154 4.61 -11.33 33.03
C GLY A 154 3.30 -12.11 32.93
N ASN A 155 3.39 -13.44 32.76
CA ASN A 155 2.38 -14.47 33.06
C ASN A 155 0.89 -14.11 33.00
N VAL A 156 0.30 -13.97 31.81
CA VAL A 156 -1.00 -14.55 31.40
C VAL A 156 -0.97 -14.60 29.87
N ILE A 157 -1.42 -15.70 29.26
CA ILE A 157 -1.53 -15.86 27.81
C ILE A 157 -2.40 -14.71 27.25
N SER A 158 -1.78 -13.76 26.57
CA SER A 158 -2.45 -12.80 25.68
C SER A 158 -1.67 -12.79 24.37
N LEU A 159 -2.36 -13.15 23.30
CA LEU A 159 -1.84 -13.25 21.94
C LEU A 159 -1.20 -11.90 21.52
N PRO A 160 0.02 -11.89 20.93
CA PRO A 160 0.72 -10.66 20.60
C PRO A 160 0.08 -9.93 19.41
N ASN A 161 -0.12 -8.62 19.56
CA ASN A 161 -0.66 -7.70 18.57
C ASN A 161 0.19 -7.64 17.28
N PHE A 162 -0.25 -8.35 16.25
CA PHE A 162 0.12 -8.12 14.85
C PHE A 162 -0.46 -6.77 14.40
N GLY A 163 0.35 -5.71 14.47
CA GLY A 163 -0.10 -4.35 14.19
C GLY A 163 -1.08 -4.25 13.02
N ARG A 164 -2.25 -3.67 13.28
CA ARG A 164 -3.40 -3.50 12.39
C ARG A 164 -3.04 -3.20 10.95
N GLY A 165 -2.00 -2.40 10.71
CA GLY A 165 -1.50 -2.08 9.37
C GLY A 165 -0.92 -3.27 8.59
N ALA A 166 -0.16 -4.17 9.22
CA ALA A 166 0.42 -5.34 8.56
C ALA A 166 -0.66 -6.35 8.15
N ILE A 167 -1.63 -6.62 9.03
CA ILE A 167 -2.77 -7.48 8.71
C ILE A 167 -3.57 -6.88 7.56
N VAL A 168 -3.85 -5.57 7.61
CA VAL A 168 -4.59 -4.87 6.55
C VAL A 168 -3.88 -4.98 5.21
N ARG A 169 -2.57 -4.75 5.15
CA ARG A 169 -1.78 -4.86 3.92
C ARG A 169 -1.74 -6.28 3.38
N SER A 170 -1.52 -7.29 4.23
CA SER A 170 -1.48 -8.69 3.82
C SER A 170 -2.83 -9.19 3.31
N LEU A 171 -3.93 -8.83 3.99
CA LEU A 171 -5.28 -9.20 3.57
C LEU A 171 -5.66 -8.51 2.27
N ASN A 172 -5.37 -7.22 2.12
CA ASN A 172 -5.65 -6.49 0.88
C ASN A 172 -4.86 -7.09 -0.30
N ALA A 173 -3.56 -7.37 -0.12
CA ALA A 173 -2.75 -8.01 -1.15
C ALA A 173 -3.26 -9.41 -1.54
N ALA A 174 -3.81 -10.17 -0.59
CA ALA A 174 -4.39 -11.49 -0.87
C ALA A 174 -5.69 -11.41 -1.69
N VAL A 175 -6.50 -10.37 -1.49
CA VAL A 175 -7.69 -10.10 -2.32
C VAL A 175 -7.28 -9.75 -3.74
N ASP A 176 -6.28 -8.88 -3.90
CA ASP A 176 -5.82 -8.38 -5.20
C ASP A 176 -5.32 -9.52 -6.10
N VAL A 177 -4.70 -10.55 -5.54
CA VAL A 177 -4.26 -11.75 -6.29
C VAL A 177 -5.43 -12.53 -6.88
N ARG A 178 -6.61 -12.51 -6.24
CA ARG A 178 -7.77 -13.34 -6.62
C ARG A 178 -8.84 -12.59 -7.41
N ASP A 179 -9.13 -11.34 -7.07
CA ASP A 179 -10.28 -10.63 -7.63
C ASP A 179 -10.02 -10.04 -9.03
N GLY A 180 -8.77 -10.08 -9.51
CA GLY A 180 -8.38 -9.42 -10.77
C GLY A 180 -8.61 -7.90 -10.78
N TYR A 181 -9.12 -7.36 -9.67
CA TYR A 181 -9.40 -5.96 -9.42
C TYR A 181 -8.16 -5.34 -8.75
N THR A 182 -7.73 -4.20 -9.26
CA THR A 182 -6.41 -3.64 -8.94
C THR A 182 -6.34 -3.08 -7.51
N HIS A 183 -5.18 -3.24 -6.87
CA HIS A 183 -4.74 -2.60 -5.61
C HIS A 183 -5.01 -1.07 -5.53
N GLU A 184 -5.24 -0.43 -6.69
CA GLU A 184 -5.64 0.97 -6.83
C GLU A 184 -7.08 1.24 -6.38
N HIS A 185 -8.04 0.31 -6.58
CA HIS A 185 -9.45 0.52 -6.25
C HIS A 185 -9.69 0.65 -4.74
N SER A 186 -9.30 -0.37 -3.97
CA SER A 186 -9.50 -0.39 -2.51
C SER A 186 -8.82 0.82 -1.85
N ARG A 187 -7.68 1.24 -2.41
CA ARG A 187 -6.98 2.46 -2.00
C ARG A 187 -7.79 3.73 -2.30
N LEU A 188 -8.30 3.89 -3.52
CA LEU A 188 -9.08 5.07 -3.90
C LEU A 188 -10.41 5.15 -3.14
N VAL A 189 -11.10 4.02 -2.94
CA VAL A 189 -12.30 3.94 -2.09
C VAL A 189 -11.96 4.33 -0.65
N SER A 190 -10.80 3.92 -0.13
CA SER A 190 -10.33 4.28 1.20
C SER A 190 -10.02 5.77 1.35
N GLU A 191 -9.33 6.37 0.39
CA GLU A 191 -9.02 7.80 0.36
C GLU A 191 -10.32 8.65 0.28
N LEU A 192 -11.24 8.27 -0.61
CA LEU A 192 -12.54 8.93 -0.76
C LEU A 192 -13.41 8.80 0.50
N SER A 193 -13.50 7.58 1.08
CA SER A 193 -14.26 7.34 2.32
C SER A 193 -13.71 8.16 3.49
N ALA A 194 -12.39 8.27 3.61
CA ALA A 194 -11.76 9.07 4.65
C ALA A 194 -12.03 10.58 4.45
N ALA A 195 -12.05 11.07 3.21
CA ALA A 195 -12.38 12.46 2.91
C ALA A 195 -13.83 12.79 3.27
N ILE A 196 -14.78 11.91 2.93
CA ILE A 196 -16.20 12.03 3.34
C ILE A 196 -16.32 12.04 4.86
N ALA A 197 -15.72 11.06 5.55
CA ALA A 197 -15.74 10.96 7.00
C ALA A 197 -15.21 12.24 7.68
N LYS A 198 -14.12 12.80 7.16
CA LYS A 198 -13.53 14.05 7.65
C LYS A 198 -14.46 15.24 7.41
N ARG A 199 -15.12 15.31 6.24
CA ARG A 199 -16.05 16.39 5.90
C ARG A 199 -17.31 16.39 6.76
N ILE A 200 -17.80 15.20 7.13
CA ILE A 200 -18.91 15.02 8.10
C ILE A 200 -18.50 15.50 9.51
N GLY A 201 -17.21 15.63 9.79
CA GLY A 201 -16.68 16.07 11.10
C GLY A 201 -16.43 14.92 12.08
N LEU A 202 -16.20 13.71 11.58
CA LEU A 202 -15.85 12.58 12.44
C LEU A 202 -14.46 12.77 13.08
N PRO A 203 -14.25 12.27 14.32
CA PRO A 203 -12.95 12.33 14.97
C PRO A 203 -11.91 11.52 14.20
N THR A 204 -10.64 11.90 14.31
CA THR A 204 -9.52 11.26 13.58
C THR A 204 -9.46 9.73 13.75
N SER A 205 -9.83 9.22 14.93
CA SER A 205 -9.92 7.79 15.21
C SER A 205 -10.97 7.09 14.35
N GLU A 206 -12.17 7.66 14.21
CA GLU A 206 -13.24 7.12 13.37
C GLU A 206 -12.93 7.30 11.88
N VAL A 207 -12.29 8.39 11.48
CA VAL A 207 -11.78 8.55 10.09
C VAL A 207 -10.77 7.44 9.75
N THR A 208 -9.89 7.11 10.70
CA THR A 208 -8.91 6.01 10.53
C THR A 208 -9.60 4.66 10.46
N ARG A 209 -10.63 4.44 11.30
CA ARG A 209 -11.45 3.23 11.27
C ARG A 209 -12.17 3.06 9.92
N VAL A 210 -12.78 4.12 9.40
CA VAL A 210 -13.42 4.13 8.07
C VAL A 210 -12.40 3.84 6.97
N ARG A 211 -11.23 4.45 7.04
CA ARG A 211 -10.12 4.21 6.09
C ARG A 211 -9.73 2.72 6.05
N VAL A 212 -9.56 2.10 7.21
CA VAL A 212 -9.21 0.68 7.31
C VAL A 212 -10.35 -0.22 6.86
N GLY A 213 -11.59 0.08 7.26
CA GLY A 213 -12.77 -0.67 6.81
C GLY A 213 -12.94 -0.63 5.29
N ALA A 214 -12.68 0.53 4.68
CA ALA A 214 -12.72 0.71 3.23
C ALA A 214 -11.63 -0.08 2.50
N LEU A 215 -10.42 -0.21 3.05
CA LEU A 215 -9.38 -1.06 2.45
C LEU A 215 -9.76 -2.54 2.47
N LEU A 216 -10.48 -2.98 3.49
CA LEU A 216 -10.81 -4.39 3.71
C LEU A 216 -12.24 -4.78 3.32
N HIS A 217 -13.03 -3.88 2.74
CA HIS A 217 -14.46 -4.11 2.49
C HIS A 217 -14.71 -5.38 1.66
N ASP A 218 -13.82 -5.68 0.72
CA ASP A 218 -13.90 -6.83 -0.17
C ASP A 218 -13.06 -8.04 0.27
N VAL A 219 -12.53 -8.06 1.50
CA VAL A 219 -11.63 -9.15 1.96
C VAL A 219 -12.25 -10.54 1.88
N GLY A 220 -13.57 -10.63 2.03
CA GLY A 220 -14.28 -11.91 1.94
C GLY A 220 -14.36 -12.50 0.53
N LYS A 221 -14.01 -11.76 -0.53
CA LYS A 221 -13.91 -12.31 -1.88
C LYS A 221 -12.86 -13.41 -1.99
N ILE A 222 -11.89 -13.47 -1.06
CA ILE A 222 -10.96 -14.60 -0.92
C ILE A 222 -11.70 -15.94 -0.83
N GLY A 223 -12.87 -15.98 -0.18
CA GLY A 223 -13.66 -17.20 -0.02
C GLY A 223 -14.64 -17.49 -1.17
N VAL A 224 -14.66 -16.67 -2.24
CA VAL A 224 -15.51 -16.89 -3.42
C VAL A 224 -14.74 -17.75 -4.45
N PRO A 225 -15.39 -18.73 -5.11
CA PRO A 225 -14.72 -19.55 -6.12
C PRO A 225 -14.21 -18.73 -7.32
N ASP A 226 -13.01 -19.05 -7.80
CA ASP A 226 -12.34 -18.32 -8.90
C ASP A 226 -13.16 -18.35 -10.20
N ALA A 227 -13.85 -19.47 -10.46
CA ALA A 227 -14.73 -19.61 -11.62
C ALA A 227 -15.93 -18.63 -11.60
N VAL A 228 -16.33 -18.15 -10.42
CA VAL A 228 -17.40 -17.16 -10.26
C VAL A 228 -16.84 -15.73 -10.40
N LEU A 229 -15.66 -15.46 -9.83
CA LEU A 229 -14.99 -14.15 -9.92
C LEU A 229 -14.53 -13.83 -11.35
N ALA A 230 -14.02 -14.83 -12.08
CA ALA A 230 -13.48 -14.68 -13.43
C ALA A 230 -14.53 -14.80 -14.55
N LYS A 231 -15.83 -14.94 -14.22
CA LYS A 231 -16.87 -15.24 -15.21
C LYS A 231 -17.18 -14.04 -16.10
N GLU A 232 -16.98 -14.23 -17.40
CA GLU A 232 -17.35 -13.27 -18.44
C GLU A 232 -18.85 -13.40 -18.76
N GLY A 233 -19.71 -12.64 -18.07
CA GLY A 233 -21.16 -12.58 -18.35
C GLY A 233 -22.05 -12.46 -17.11
N GLY A 234 -23.35 -12.72 -17.29
CA GLY A 234 -24.30 -12.74 -16.19
C GLY A 234 -24.06 -13.93 -15.24
N LEU A 235 -24.16 -13.68 -13.94
CA LEU A 235 -24.08 -14.71 -12.92
C LEU A 235 -25.45 -15.39 -12.72
N SER A 236 -25.45 -16.70 -12.47
CA SER A 236 -26.64 -17.44 -12.04
C SER A 236 -27.06 -17.02 -10.63
N PRO A 237 -28.30 -17.33 -10.20
CA PRO A 237 -28.74 -17.07 -8.83
C PRO A 237 -27.80 -17.67 -7.77
N GLU A 238 -27.31 -18.89 -7.99
CA GLU A 238 -26.41 -19.60 -7.08
C GLU A 238 -25.02 -18.95 -7.03
N GLU A 239 -24.51 -18.50 -8.17
CA GLU A 239 -23.25 -17.75 -8.27
C GLU A 239 -23.38 -16.38 -7.58
N TRP A 240 -24.52 -15.71 -7.76
CA TRP A 240 -24.85 -14.47 -7.05
C TRP A 240 -24.91 -14.66 -5.53
N ASP A 241 -25.49 -15.74 -5.05
CA ASP A 241 -25.52 -16.08 -3.63
C ASP A 241 -24.11 -16.40 -3.09
N SER A 242 -23.20 -16.89 -3.94
CA SER A 242 -21.79 -17.02 -3.57
C SER A 242 -21.13 -15.67 -3.38
N ILE A 243 -21.36 -14.69 -4.27
CA ILE A 243 -20.81 -13.35 -4.14
C ILE A 243 -21.42 -12.61 -2.94
N ARG A 244 -22.73 -12.70 -2.71
CA ARG A 244 -23.41 -12.02 -1.59
C ARG A 244 -22.92 -12.47 -0.21
N ARG A 245 -22.23 -13.60 -0.12
CA ARG A 245 -21.62 -14.08 1.13
C ARG A 245 -20.30 -13.39 1.47
N HIS A 246 -19.68 -12.62 0.57
CA HIS A 246 -18.38 -11.99 0.84
C HIS A 246 -18.36 -11.07 2.08
N PRO A 247 -19.40 -10.32 2.48
CA PRO A 247 -19.32 -9.53 3.72
C PRO A 247 -19.26 -10.43 4.97
N VAL A 248 -19.97 -11.57 4.93
CA VAL A 248 -19.97 -12.57 6.02
C VAL A 248 -18.63 -13.31 6.07
N LEU A 249 -18.10 -13.71 4.92
CA LEU A 249 -16.77 -14.33 4.82
C LEU A 249 -15.67 -13.36 5.27
N GLY A 250 -15.80 -12.07 4.91
CA GLY A 250 -14.87 -11.02 5.31
C GLY A 250 -14.85 -10.84 6.82
N LYS A 251 -16.03 -10.79 7.46
CA LYS A 251 -16.16 -10.87 8.91
C LYS A 251 -15.43 -12.08 9.49
N GLN A 252 -15.68 -13.29 8.99
CA GLN A 252 -15.08 -14.52 9.53
C GLN A 252 -13.55 -14.52 9.45
N ILE A 253 -12.99 -14.00 8.34
CA ILE A 253 -11.54 -13.81 8.16
C ILE A 253 -11.02 -12.80 9.19
N MET A 254 -11.70 -11.66 9.34
CA MET A 254 -11.28 -10.58 10.23
C MET A 254 -11.45 -10.91 11.72
N GLU A 255 -12.38 -11.81 12.09
CA GLU A 255 -12.56 -12.30 13.46
C GLU A 255 -11.33 -13.05 13.99
N GLN A 256 -10.47 -13.56 13.10
CA GLN A 256 -9.19 -14.16 13.48
C GLN A 256 -8.15 -13.12 13.94
N ALA A 257 -8.43 -11.83 13.74
CA ALA A 257 -7.56 -10.71 14.08
C ALA A 257 -8.26 -9.76 15.08
N PRO A 258 -7.98 -9.87 16.40
CA PRO A 258 -8.59 -9.01 17.43
C PRO A 258 -8.40 -7.50 17.19
N GLU A 259 -7.36 -7.10 16.46
CA GLU A 259 -7.08 -5.71 16.12
C GLU A 259 -8.03 -5.11 15.06
N LEU A 260 -8.79 -5.95 14.38
CA LEU A 260 -9.77 -5.55 13.36
C LEU A 260 -11.20 -5.56 13.89
N THR A 261 -11.42 -5.91 15.16
CA THR A 261 -12.77 -6.05 15.71
C THR A 261 -13.62 -4.78 15.55
N ASP A 262 -13.00 -3.60 15.65
CA ASP A 262 -13.70 -2.33 15.47
C ASP A 262 -14.15 -2.10 14.00
N VAL A 263 -13.45 -2.64 13.00
CA VAL A 263 -13.79 -2.47 11.57
C VAL A 263 -14.70 -3.54 11.01
N ILE A 264 -14.85 -4.68 11.69
CA ILE A 264 -15.75 -5.76 11.26
C ILE A 264 -17.15 -5.26 10.89
N PRO A 265 -17.84 -4.40 11.67
CA PRO A 265 -19.17 -3.92 11.30
C PRO A 265 -19.19 -3.10 9.99
N LEU A 266 -18.10 -2.39 9.69
CA LEU A 266 -18.00 -1.61 8.45
C LEU A 266 -17.91 -2.54 7.24
N VAL A 267 -17.10 -3.59 7.34
CA VAL A 267 -16.94 -4.61 6.28
C VAL A 267 -18.18 -5.48 6.15
N LEU A 268 -18.80 -5.88 7.26
CA LEU A 268 -19.98 -6.75 7.22
C LEU A 268 -21.19 -6.09 6.56
N TYR A 269 -21.38 -4.79 6.78
CA TYR A 269 -22.60 -4.08 6.40
C TYR A 269 -22.42 -3.09 5.23
N HIS A 270 -21.26 -3.07 4.55
CA HIS A 270 -21.03 -2.13 3.44
C HIS A 270 -21.93 -2.39 2.21
N GLN A 271 -22.56 -3.57 2.12
CA GLN A 271 -23.54 -3.91 1.08
C GLN A 271 -25.00 -3.75 1.54
N GLU A 272 -25.22 -3.21 2.74
CA GLU A 272 -26.56 -2.80 3.18
C GLU A 272 -27.04 -1.60 2.36
N ARG A 273 -28.35 -1.56 2.14
CA ARG A 273 -29.01 -0.47 1.41
C ARG A 273 -29.81 0.36 2.40
N TYR A 274 -29.78 1.67 2.24
CA TYR A 274 -30.46 2.60 3.15
C TYR A 274 -31.96 2.31 3.31
N ASP A 275 -32.60 1.76 2.26
CA ASP A 275 -34.00 1.31 2.22
C ASP A 275 -34.28 -0.06 2.90
N GLY A 276 -33.26 -0.75 3.41
CA GLY A 276 -33.41 -2.06 4.07
C GLY A 276 -33.44 -3.27 3.12
N THR A 277 -33.25 -3.06 1.81
CA THR A 277 -33.25 -4.16 0.81
C THR A 277 -31.86 -4.76 0.54
N GLY A 278 -30.85 -4.34 1.32
CA GLY A 278 -29.48 -4.82 1.23
C GLY A 278 -29.25 -6.16 1.91
N TYR A 279 -27.96 -6.49 2.12
CA TYR A 279 -27.52 -7.71 2.78
C TYR A 279 -26.25 -7.44 3.58
N PRO A 280 -25.89 -8.29 4.56
CA PRO A 280 -26.54 -9.55 4.97
C PRO A 280 -27.61 -9.42 6.08
N GLY A 281 -27.63 -8.33 6.83
CA GLY A 281 -28.51 -8.09 7.98
C GLY A 281 -29.85 -7.40 7.63
N ARG A 282 -29.99 -6.82 6.43
CA ARG A 282 -31.18 -6.05 6.01
C ARG A 282 -31.48 -4.86 6.93
N LEU A 283 -30.42 -4.22 7.40
CA LEU A 283 -30.50 -3.04 8.27
C LEU A 283 -31.06 -1.85 7.49
N GLN A 284 -31.84 -1.00 8.14
CA GLN A 284 -32.46 0.17 7.49
C GLN A 284 -31.98 1.49 8.08
N GLY A 285 -31.74 2.46 7.20
CA GLY A 285 -31.45 3.83 7.60
C GLY A 285 -30.25 3.97 8.53
N ASP A 286 -30.48 4.51 9.73
CA ASP A 286 -29.45 4.77 10.73
C ASP A 286 -29.01 3.52 11.51
N GLU A 287 -29.70 2.38 11.36
CA GLU A 287 -29.25 1.08 11.91
C GLU A 287 -27.96 0.60 11.24
N ILE A 288 -27.72 1.03 10.00
CA ILE A 288 -26.49 0.75 9.27
C ILE A 288 -25.37 1.62 9.87
N PRO A 289 -24.23 1.02 10.28
CA PRO A 289 -23.10 1.79 10.78
C PRO A 289 -22.70 2.90 9.82
N LEU A 290 -22.48 4.11 10.33
CA LEU A 290 -22.17 5.28 9.49
C LEU A 290 -20.99 5.03 8.57
N GLY A 291 -19.93 4.39 9.06
CA GLY A 291 -18.78 4.02 8.24
C GLY A 291 -19.11 3.07 7.08
N ALA A 292 -20.04 2.12 7.28
CA ALA A 292 -20.49 1.23 6.21
C ALA A 292 -21.26 1.98 5.12
N ARG A 293 -22.12 2.93 5.52
CA ARG A 293 -22.84 3.81 4.57
C ARG A 293 -21.89 4.68 3.76
N ILE A 294 -20.82 5.19 4.38
CA ILE A 294 -19.77 5.96 3.69
C ILE A 294 -19.06 5.10 2.66
N ILE A 295 -18.61 3.90 3.05
CA ILE A 295 -17.91 2.95 2.18
C ILE A 295 -18.80 2.58 0.98
N ALA A 296 -20.08 2.26 1.21
CA ALA A 296 -21.03 1.90 0.16
C ALA A 296 -21.15 2.98 -0.93
N ALA A 297 -21.23 4.25 -0.52
CA ALA A 297 -21.32 5.37 -1.46
C ALA A 297 -20.00 5.61 -2.22
N ALA A 298 -18.87 5.51 -1.52
CA ALA A 298 -17.54 5.69 -2.11
C ALA A 298 -17.19 4.56 -3.11
N ASP A 299 -17.47 3.31 -2.74
CA ASP A 299 -17.29 2.13 -3.58
C ASP A 299 -18.15 2.24 -4.85
N ALA A 300 -19.45 2.51 -4.71
CA ALA A 300 -20.33 2.67 -5.86
C ALA A 300 -19.88 3.78 -6.83
N TYR A 301 -19.43 4.92 -6.31
CA TYR A 301 -18.89 6.00 -7.12
C TYR A 301 -17.66 5.56 -7.92
N HIS A 302 -16.70 4.92 -7.25
CA HIS A 302 -15.51 4.43 -7.91
C HIS A 302 -15.85 3.35 -8.94
N ALA A 303 -16.70 2.38 -8.58
CA ALA A 303 -17.10 1.28 -9.44
C ALA A 303 -17.86 1.72 -10.71
N ILE A 304 -18.54 2.87 -10.67
CA ILE A 304 -19.17 3.51 -11.83
C ILE A 304 -18.14 4.22 -12.73
N ARG A 305 -17.10 4.80 -12.13
CA ARG A 305 -16.02 5.55 -12.81
C ARG A 305 -14.92 4.65 -13.38
N SER A 306 -14.74 3.45 -12.83
CA SER A 306 -13.73 2.49 -13.31
C SER A 306 -14.05 1.94 -14.70
N ASP A 307 -13.00 1.80 -15.52
CA ASP A 307 -13.05 0.97 -16.72
C ASP A 307 -13.24 -0.51 -16.34
N ARG A 308 -14.06 -1.23 -17.10
CA ARG A 308 -14.29 -2.68 -17.00
C ARG A 308 -13.99 -3.33 -18.35
N PRO A 309 -13.61 -4.63 -18.40
CA PRO A 309 -13.28 -5.32 -19.64
C PRO A 309 -14.32 -5.19 -20.77
N TYR A 310 -15.60 -4.97 -20.43
CA TYR A 310 -16.72 -4.82 -21.37
C TYR A 310 -17.38 -3.43 -21.37
N ARG A 311 -16.87 -2.48 -20.59
CA ARG A 311 -17.50 -1.15 -20.44
C ARG A 311 -16.49 -0.12 -19.98
N SER A 312 -16.33 0.96 -20.75
CA SER A 312 -15.60 2.14 -20.29
C SER A 312 -16.28 2.79 -19.07
N GLY A 313 -15.48 3.33 -18.16
CA GLY A 313 -15.95 4.08 -17.01
C GLY A 313 -16.87 5.23 -17.44
N ARG A 314 -17.94 5.46 -16.67
CA ARG A 314 -18.86 6.58 -16.95
C ARG A 314 -18.20 7.92 -16.61
N THR A 315 -18.70 9.00 -17.19
CA THR A 315 -18.24 10.35 -16.85
C THR A 315 -18.60 10.71 -15.40
N HIS A 316 -17.88 11.65 -14.79
CA HIS A 316 -18.19 12.18 -13.47
C HIS A 316 -19.65 12.65 -13.38
N ARG A 317 -20.14 13.36 -14.40
CA ARG A 317 -21.53 13.83 -14.45
C ARG A 317 -22.54 12.68 -14.40
N GLU A 318 -22.28 11.61 -15.12
CA GLU A 318 -23.16 10.43 -15.13
C GLU A 318 -23.12 9.67 -13.79
N ALA A 319 -21.95 9.56 -13.17
CA ALA A 319 -21.82 8.97 -11.83
C ALA A 319 -22.60 9.78 -10.79
N VAL A 320 -22.49 11.12 -10.84
CA VAL A 320 -23.27 12.03 -9.99
C VAL A 320 -24.77 11.82 -10.18
N CYS A 321 -25.25 11.80 -11.43
CA CYS A 321 -26.66 11.57 -11.73
C CYS A 321 -27.16 10.22 -11.19
N GLU A 322 -26.37 9.14 -11.37
CA GLU A 322 -26.75 7.81 -10.92
C GLU A 322 -26.86 7.71 -9.39
N ILE A 323 -25.85 8.21 -8.67
CA ILE A 323 -25.84 8.16 -7.21
C ILE A 323 -26.93 9.04 -6.62
N ARG A 324 -27.18 10.23 -7.18
CA ARG A 324 -28.32 11.08 -6.77
C ARG A 324 -29.66 10.39 -6.98
N ARG A 325 -29.83 9.68 -8.11
CA ARG A 325 -31.04 8.89 -8.39
C ARG A 325 -31.26 7.79 -7.36
N CYS A 326 -30.18 7.20 -6.84
CA CYS A 326 -30.22 6.14 -5.84
C CYS A 326 -30.21 6.65 -4.38
N SER A 327 -30.20 7.96 -4.16
CA SER A 327 -30.25 8.60 -2.84
C SER A 327 -31.55 8.27 -2.11
N GLY A 328 -31.48 7.95 -0.82
CA GLY A 328 -32.62 7.53 0.01
C GLY A 328 -33.07 6.09 -0.22
N GLY A 329 -32.69 5.47 -1.34
CA GLY A 329 -32.87 4.05 -1.62
C GLY A 329 -31.62 3.25 -1.26
N GLN A 330 -30.61 3.30 -2.12
CA GLN A 330 -29.36 2.58 -1.91
C GLN A 330 -28.46 3.29 -0.90
N PHE A 331 -28.39 4.62 -0.97
CA PHE A 331 -27.42 5.42 -0.24
C PHE A 331 -28.10 6.39 0.74
N ASP A 332 -27.43 6.69 1.86
CA ASP A 332 -27.86 7.76 2.77
C ASP A 332 -27.77 9.12 2.07
N PRO A 333 -28.87 9.89 1.99
CA PRO A 333 -28.87 11.19 1.33
C PRO A 333 -27.80 12.16 1.83
N ARG A 334 -27.51 12.17 3.15
CA ARG A 334 -26.50 13.06 3.74
C ARG A 334 -25.10 12.72 3.27
N ILE A 335 -24.82 11.44 3.08
CA ILE A 335 -23.53 10.96 2.58
C ILE A 335 -23.39 11.27 1.10
N VAL A 336 -24.46 11.13 0.32
CA VAL A 336 -24.49 11.50 -1.10
C VAL A 336 -24.16 12.98 -1.29
N ASP A 337 -24.79 13.86 -0.51
CA ASP A 337 -24.51 15.30 -0.58
C ASP A 337 -23.06 15.60 -0.18
N THR A 338 -22.57 14.97 0.90
CA THR A 338 -21.19 15.17 1.36
C THR A 338 -20.15 14.65 0.37
N LEU A 339 -20.43 13.52 -0.28
CA LEU A 339 -19.58 12.94 -1.32
C LEU A 339 -19.33 13.96 -2.44
N PHE A 340 -20.37 14.63 -2.92
CA PHE A 340 -20.22 15.59 -4.02
C PHE A 340 -19.58 16.89 -3.57
N ASP A 341 -19.87 17.37 -2.36
CA ASP A 341 -19.18 18.52 -1.78
C ASP A 341 -17.66 18.26 -1.67
N VAL A 342 -17.25 17.05 -1.25
CA VAL A 342 -15.83 16.64 -1.27
C VAL A 342 -15.25 16.64 -2.68
N LEU A 343 -15.96 16.08 -3.67
CA LEU A 343 -15.49 15.99 -5.05
C LEU A 343 -15.45 17.35 -5.78
N GLU A 344 -16.23 18.33 -5.33
CA GLU A 344 -16.23 19.70 -5.84
C GLU A 344 -15.14 20.57 -5.20
N THR A 345 -14.77 20.28 -3.94
CA THR A 345 -13.81 21.09 -3.17
C THR A 345 -12.38 20.55 -3.19
N ASP A 346 -12.17 19.25 -3.44
CA ASP A 346 -10.86 18.61 -3.48
C ASP A 346 -10.46 18.23 -4.91
N GLU A 347 -9.78 19.15 -5.59
CA GLU A 347 -9.32 18.99 -6.99
C GLU A 347 -8.32 17.82 -7.12
N ARG A 348 -7.47 17.60 -6.12
CA ARG A 348 -6.52 16.49 -6.08
C ARG A 348 -7.22 15.14 -6.02
N LEU A 349 -8.27 15.03 -5.21
CA LEU A 349 -9.05 13.80 -5.09
C LEU A 349 -9.84 13.52 -6.37
N ARG A 350 -10.27 14.57 -7.07
CA ARG A 350 -10.91 14.47 -8.39
C ARG A 350 -9.96 13.94 -9.46
N GLU A 351 -8.71 14.42 -9.48
CA GLU A 351 -7.65 13.94 -10.39
C GLU A 351 -7.31 12.46 -10.15
N LEU A 352 -7.19 12.06 -8.88
CA LEU A 352 -6.97 10.67 -8.47
C LEU A 352 -8.09 9.72 -8.94
N LEU A 353 -9.31 10.21 -9.11
CA LEU A 353 -10.50 9.43 -9.51
C LEU A 353 -10.80 9.53 -11.02
N LEU A 354 -9.88 10.07 -11.83
CA LEU A 354 -9.97 10.01 -13.29
C LEU A 354 -9.67 8.59 -13.79
N PRO A 355 -10.49 8.00 -14.68
CA PRO A 355 -10.17 6.75 -15.36
C PRO A 355 -8.87 6.91 -16.16
N GLY A 356 -8.14 5.81 -16.37
CA GLY A 356 -6.83 5.83 -17.06
C GLY A 356 -6.89 6.47 -18.45
N SER A 357 -8.02 6.34 -19.14
CA SER A 357 -8.30 6.98 -20.43
C SER A 357 -8.42 8.52 -20.38
N GLU A 358 -8.84 9.09 -19.24
CA GLU A 358 -8.89 10.54 -19.00
C GLU A 358 -7.55 11.07 -18.44
N ARG A 359 -6.82 10.28 -17.62
CA ARG A 359 -5.47 10.65 -17.13
C ARG A 359 -4.46 10.83 -18.26
N LEU A 360 -4.50 9.99 -19.30
CA LEU A 360 -3.65 10.16 -20.49
C LEU A 360 -3.98 11.42 -21.31
N ARG A 361 -5.19 11.98 -21.19
CA ARG A 361 -5.56 13.23 -21.89
C ARG A 361 -5.14 14.48 -21.12
N SER A 362 -5.07 14.42 -19.79
CA SER A 362 -4.61 15.55 -18.96
C SER A 362 -3.10 15.74 -18.98
N GLU A 363 -2.32 14.70 -19.33
CA GLU A 363 -0.85 14.77 -19.46
C GLU A 363 -0.36 15.12 -20.89
N GLY A 364 -1.27 15.36 -21.84
CA GLY A 364 -0.90 15.85 -23.17
C GLY A 364 -0.42 17.32 -23.13
N PRO A 365 0.50 17.74 -24.03
CA PRO A 365 0.87 19.14 -24.12
C PRO A 365 -0.40 19.96 -24.39
N PRO A 366 -0.54 21.17 -23.80
CA PRO A 366 -1.71 22.00 -24.00
C PRO A 366 -1.92 22.19 -25.51
N PRO A 367 -3.16 22.17 -26.02
CA PRO A 367 -3.41 22.35 -27.43
C PRO A 367 -2.76 23.67 -27.85
N SER A 368 -1.78 23.58 -28.77
CA SER A 368 -1.15 24.76 -29.33
C SER A 368 -2.28 25.64 -29.85
N ARG A 369 -2.35 26.89 -29.36
CA ARG A 369 -3.14 27.94 -30.00
C ARG A 369 -2.60 28.09 -31.41
N ALA A 370 -3.13 27.31 -32.34
CA ALA A 370 -2.97 27.55 -33.76
C ALA A 370 -3.74 28.85 -34.04
N VAL A 371 -3.00 29.95 -34.03
CA VAL A 371 -3.42 31.18 -34.69
C VAL A 371 -3.67 30.78 -36.14
N SER A 372 -4.93 30.79 -36.54
CA SER A 372 -5.35 30.56 -37.91
C SER A 372 -4.80 31.68 -38.80
N PRO A 373 -3.97 31.42 -39.82
CA PRO A 373 -3.60 32.43 -40.80
C PRO A 373 -4.39 32.13 -42.08
N ALA A 374 -5.63 32.62 -42.16
CA ALA A 374 -6.38 32.62 -43.41
C ALA A 374 -7.47 33.69 -43.40
N ALA A 375 -7.08 34.96 -43.44
CA ALA A 375 -7.98 36.05 -43.78
C ALA A 375 -7.21 37.21 -44.43
N THR A 376 -6.60 36.98 -45.60
CA THR A 376 -6.39 38.02 -46.61
C THR A 376 -5.84 37.40 -47.90
N MET A 377 -6.69 37.26 -48.91
CA MET A 377 -6.37 37.54 -50.32
C MET A 377 -7.64 37.28 -51.15
N PHE A 378 -8.52 38.28 -51.20
CA PHE A 378 -9.32 38.49 -52.40
C PHE A 378 -8.39 39.16 -53.40
N SER A 379 -8.01 38.41 -54.42
CA SER A 379 -7.26 38.90 -55.58
C SER A 379 -8.19 39.74 -56.44
N ASP A 380 -7.92 41.03 -56.48
CA ASP A 380 -8.34 41.94 -57.52
C ASP A 380 -7.36 41.79 -58.70
N ARG A 381 -7.82 41.28 -59.86
CA ARG A 381 -7.55 41.83 -61.21
C ARG A 381 -7.93 40.91 -62.39
N ARG A 382 -8.82 41.49 -63.23
CA ARG A 382 -8.94 41.45 -64.70
C ARG A 382 -9.70 40.29 -65.37
N ALA A 383 -10.97 40.55 -65.69
CA ALA A 383 -11.41 40.94 -67.04
C ALA A 383 -12.68 41.77 -66.94
#